data_AF-A0A1B7XD25-F1
#
_entry.id   AF-A0A1B7XD25-F1
#
_cell.length_a   1.000
_cell.length_b   1.000
_cell.length_c   1.000
_cell.angle_alpha   90.00
_cell.angle_beta   90.00
_cell.angle_gamma   90.00
#
_symmetry.space_group_name_H-M   'P 1'
#
loop_
_entity.id
_entity.type
_entity.pdbx_description
1 polymer ?
#
loop_
_entity_poly.entity_id
_entity_poly.type
_entity_poly.pdbx_seq_one_letter_code
_entity_poly.pdbx_strand_id
1 'polypeptide(L)'
;MKISNLDSKYHTNRDTLKACSKQQLDDATIKTKKLNADIEQHSPHKATSDKELSLKEIGDVIALSKESLARSQEASKLSQNESSSVQQEEFIPVIKSNINHTTLAGNKFTFKDTKQGLLVDVTTKDGESYQVKIGSELIISEDKDGNLRFNDECTDGNDIVVSFSKDVTTGSGDDFVLLIEDSTRNQLRSKVHIDRQKTTIDTGPGNDTIHVVSNLDKIIDIKSGYGSDNITVKSSEKFGDAQGVEVHLDSGSGDDTVHASNLYGSSIITGDGNDKITVDNSYGLGIMTGDGDDELSLSTVNRVSAWMGKGDDILDAQHIGVTTQRFQQMKHRNGFTSHGGTETLERSTTNYIYTGSGDDTITLDQVNKMEVCTGSGKNKITLNGAVKNTYFLCAGGDVTFTFNGDISSKLNNVMFLQLSDESSRKLHEALKHSSKDTSIKVFTGSLGKYSSNIGVNISGGKEKLKQEVRYQEALYRELMDFNLDEYA
;
A
#
# COMPACT_ATOMS: atom_id res chain seq x y z
N MET A 1 -15.93 19.19 22.77
CA MET A 1 -16.52 17.96 23.31
C MET A 1 -15.35 17.05 23.68
N LYS A 2 -15.21 16.65 24.96
CA LYS A 2 -13.95 16.10 25.51
C LYS A 2 -13.68 14.65 25.09
N ILE A 3 -12.53 14.44 24.46
CA ILE A 3 -11.84 13.16 24.26
C ILE A 3 -11.26 12.73 25.61
N SER A 4 -12.07 12.09 26.46
CA SER A 4 -11.60 11.58 27.76
C SER A 4 -12.21 10.23 28.16
N ASN A 5 -12.88 9.55 27.24
CA ASN A 5 -13.63 8.31 27.55
C ASN A 5 -13.06 7.03 26.91
N LEU A 6 -11.96 7.12 26.14
CA LEU A 6 -11.33 5.94 25.51
C LEU A 6 -10.15 5.38 26.33
N ASP A 7 -9.37 6.22 27.01
CA ASP A 7 -8.24 5.77 27.86
C ASP A 7 -8.68 4.96 29.09
N SER A 8 -9.84 5.26 29.67
CA SER A 8 -10.28 4.58 30.90
C SER A 8 -10.67 3.11 30.67
N LYS A 9 -11.17 2.76 29.47
CA LYS A 9 -11.50 1.37 29.13
C LYS A 9 -10.25 0.53 28.83
N TYR A 10 -9.20 1.12 28.28
CA TYR A 10 -7.95 0.42 27.95
C TYR A 10 -7.12 0.06 29.18
N HIS A 11 -7.04 0.96 30.17
CA HIS A 11 -6.36 0.65 31.44
C HIS A 11 -7.09 -0.41 32.26
N THR A 12 -8.43 -0.40 32.26
CA THR A 12 -9.24 -1.37 33.01
C THR A 12 -8.99 -2.81 32.56
N ASN A 13 -8.84 -3.07 31.24
CA ASN A 13 -8.58 -4.43 30.74
C ASN A 13 -7.14 -4.91 31.00
N ARG A 14 -6.14 -4.03 30.92
CA ARG A 14 -4.74 -4.36 31.24
C ARG A 14 -4.57 -4.69 32.72
N ASP A 15 -5.21 -3.92 33.60
CA ASP A 15 -5.15 -4.13 35.04
C ASP A 15 -5.94 -5.39 35.46
N THR A 16 -7.05 -5.68 34.79
CA THR A 16 -7.81 -6.93 35.00
C THR A 16 -7.02 -8.18 34.59
N LEU A 17 -6.29 -8.14 33.46
CA LEU A 17 -5.43 -9.25 33.02
C LEU A 17 -4.21 -9.44 33.93
N LYS A 18 -3.59 -8.36 34.40
CA LYS A 18 -2.50 -8.42 35.40
C LYS A 18 -2.99 -8.96 36.74
N ALA A 19 -4.17 -8.53 37.20
CA ALA A 19 -4.80 -9.01 38.42
C ALA A 19 -5.13 -10.51 38.34
N CYS A 20 -5.62 -11.00 37.20
CA CYS A 20 -5.95 -12.40 37.00
C CYS A 20 -4.70 -13.30 37.04
N SER A 21 -3.59 -12.89 36.40
CA SER A 21 -2.34 -13.67 36.47
C SER A 21 -1.70 -13.66 37.86
N LYS A 22 -1.81 -12.53 38.59
CA LYS A 22 -1.31 -12.41 39.95
C LYS A 22 -2.12 -13.25 40.93
N GLN A 23 -3.44 -13.26 40.80
CA GLN A 23 -4.33 -14.09 41.62
C GLN A 23 -4.04 -15.59 41.43
N GLN A 24 -3.78 -16.04 40.20
CA GLN A 24 -3.39 -17.43 39.93
C GLN A 24 -2.04 -17.80 40.58
N LEU A 25 -1.08 -16.88 40.57
CA LEU A 25 0.22 -17.07 41.22
C LEU A 25 0.10 -17.07 42.76
N ASP A 26 -0.73 -16.19 43.30
CA ASP A 26 -1.01 -16.09 44.74
C ASP A 26 -1.76 -17.35 45.24
N ASP A 27 -2.74 -17.85 44.49
CA ASP A 27 -3.46 -19.10 44.80
C ASP A 27 -2.55 -20.33 44.78
N ALA A 28 -1.63 -20.41 43.81
CA ALA A 28 -0.61 -21.46 43.77
C ALA A 28 0.32 -21.38 44.98
N THR A 29 0.76 -20.17 45.34
CA THR A 29 1.64 -19.93 46.49
C THR A 29 0.94 -20.27 47.81
N ILE A 30 -0.34 -19.94 47.95
CA ILE A 30 -1.15 -20.28 49.13
C ILE A 30 -1.33 -21.80 49.25
N LYS A 31 -1.61 -22.50 48.14
CA LYS A 31 -1.71 -23.98 48.15
C LYS A 31 -0.41 -24.64 48.59
N THR A 32 0.74 -24.14 48.11
CA THR A 32 2.05 -24.68 48.51
C THR A 32 2.37 -24.40 49.98
N LYS A 33 2.06 -23.18 50.48
CA LYS A 33 2.25 -22.85 51.90
C LYS A 33 1.35 -23.67 52.81
N LYS A 34 0.10 -23.92 52.41
CA LYS A 34 -0.83 -24.76 53.17
C LYS A 34 -0.36 -26.22 53.22
N LEU A 35 0.10 -26.76 52.08
CA LEU A 35 0.68 -28.10 52.02
C LEU A 35 1.90 -28.25 52.95
N ASN A 36 2.79 -27.26 52.96
CA ASN A 36 3.97 -27.28 53.84
C ASN A 36 3.59 -27.12 55.33
N ALA A 37 2.62 -26.26 55.64
CA ALA A 37 2.12 -26.09 57.01
C ALA A 37 1.43 -27.37 57.52
N ASP A 38 0.69 -28.08 56.67
CA ASP A 38 0.06 -29.36 57.02
C ASP A 38 1.11 -30.46 57.28
N ILE A 39 2.24 -30.44 56.55
CA ILE A 39 3.39 -31.33 56.77
C ILE A 39 4.10 -31.01 58.10
N GLU A 40 4.25 -29.73 58.44
CA GLU A 40 4.89 -29.29 59.70
C GLU A 40 3.98 -29.52 60.92
N GLN A 41 2.67 -29.29 60.82
CA GLN A 41 1.72 -29.50 61.94
C GLN A 41 1.52 -30.98 62.30
N HIS A 42 1.81 -31.92 61.39
CA HIS A 42 1.64 -33.35 61.62
C HIS A 42 2.94 -34.08 62.04
N SER A 43 3.99 -33.33 62.38
CA SER A 43 5.19 -33.88 63.01
C SER A 43 5.35 -33.45 64.47
N PRO A 44 4.87 -34.24 65.45
CA PRO A 44 5.38 -34.15 66.80
C PRO A 44 6.35 -35.31 67.09
N HIS A 45 7.51 -34.95 67.63
CA HIS A 45 8.45 -35.91 68.19
C HIS A 45 7.81 -36.74 69.32
N LYS A 46 7.83 -38.05 69.07
CA LYS A 46 8.10 -39.19 69.98
C LYS A 46 6.98 -39.80 70.83
N ALA A 47 6.60 -40.98 70.31
CA ALA A 47 6.28 -42.26 70.98
C ALA A 47 4.95 -42.29 71.75
N THR A 48 3.96 -43.10 71.38
CA THR A 48 4.02 -44.55 71.08
C THR A 48 2.81 -45.03 70.25
N SER A 49 2.96 -46.22 69.65
CA SER A 49 1.98 -47.16 69.06
C SER A 49 1.43 -46.89 67.65
N ASP A 50 2.09 -47.55 66.69
CA ASP A 50 1.52 -48.41 65.64
C ASP A 50 0.35 -47.89 64.82
N LYS A 51 0.71 -47.21 63.74
CA LYS A 51 0.07 -47.44 62.44
C LYS A 51 1.18 -47.57 61.40
N GLU A 52 1.65 -48.80 61.22
CA GLU A 52 2.43 -49.16 60.04
C GLU A 52 1.58 -48.83 58.82
N LEU A 53 1.94 -47.77 58.10
CA LEU A 53 1.57 -47.63 56.71
C LEU A 53 2.03 -48.91 56.03
N SER A 54 1.08 -49.67 55.51
CA SER A 54 1.39 -50.97 54.96
C SER A 54 2.38 -50.77 53.80
N LEU A 55 3.37 -51.65 53.67
CA LEU A 55 4.34 -51.63 52.56
C LEU A 55 3.66 -51.54 51.18
N LYS A 56 2.37 -51.91 51.10
CA LYS A 56 1.50 -51.76 49.94
C LYS A 56 1.21 -50.28 49.60
N GLU A 57 0.88 -49.44 50.58
CA GLU A 57 0.54 -48.02 50.35
C GLU A 57 1.78 -47.20 49.94
N ILE A 58 2.96 -47.54 50.46
CA ILE A 58 4.23 -46.94 50.03
C ILE A 58 4.57 -47.40 48.60
N GLY A 59 4.29 -48.66 48.27
CA GLY A 59 4.44 -49.19 46.90
C GLY A 59 3.55 -48.48 45.88
N ASP A 60 2.30 -48.20 46.24
CA ASP A 60 1.32 -47.55 45.36
C ASP A 60 1.69 -46.08 45.07
N VAL A 61 2.22 -45.35 46.06
CA VAL A 61 2.71 -43.96 45.87
C VAL A 61 3.96 -43.92 44.97
N ILE A 62 4.87 -44.87 45.11
CA ILE A 62 6.06 -44.98 44.24
C ILE A 62 5.66 -45.37 42.81
N ALA A 63 4.65 -46.22 42.64
CA ALA A 63 4.13 -46.60 41.33
C ALA A 63 3.49 -45.41 40.60
N LEU A 64 2.65 -44.62 41.29
CA LEU A 64 2.02 -43.42 40.73
C LEU A 64 3.04 -42.33 40.36
N SER A 65 4.10 -42.19 41.14
CA SER A 65 5.23 -41.28 40.85
C SER A 65 5.96 -41.67 39.55
N LYS A 66 6.25 -42.97 39.36
CA LYS A 66 6.90 -43.48 38.15
C LYS A 66 6.01 -43.35 36.91
N GLU A 67 4.71 -43.57 37.07
CA GLU A 67 3.75 -43.45 35.99
C GLU A 67 3.55 -41.99 35.56
N SER A 68 3.53 -41.06 36.52
CA SER A 68 3.49 -39.61 36.25
C SER A 68 4.76 -39.13 35.53
N LEU A 69 5.94 -39.61 35.95
CA LEU A 69 7.20 -39.30 35.28
C LEU A 69 7.25 -39.86 33.84
N ALA A 70 6.76 -41.08 33.62
CA ALA A 70 6.68 -41.68 32.29
C ALA A 70 5.75 -40.88 31.37
N ARG A 71 4.56 -40.47 31.85
CA ARG A 71 3.63 -39.63 31.09
C ARG A 71 4.20 -38.25 30.77
N SER A 72 4.96 -37.66 31.71
CA SER A 72 5.64 -36.38 31.47
C SER A 72 6.74 -36.50 30.41
N GLN A 73 7.52 -37.59 30.42
CA GLN A 73 8.54 -37.87 29.41
C GLN A 73 7.92 -38.19 28.04
N GLU A 74 6.79 -38.89 28.00
CA GLU A 74 6.06 -39.19 26.77
C GLU A 74 5.42 -37.93 26.17
N ALA A 75 4.83 -37.06 26.99
CA ALA A 75 4.34 -35.74 26.57
C ALA A 75 5.48 -34.85 26.03
N SER A 76 6.66 -34.90 26.64
CA SER A 76 7.84 -34.19 26.15
C SER A 76 8.33 -34.72 24.80
N LYS A 77 8.32 -36.05 24.59
CA LYS A 77 8.66 -36.67 23.29
C LYS A 77 7.63 -36.36 22.22
N LEU A 78 6.34 -36.35 22.55
CA LEU A 78 5.26 -35.97 21.63
C LEU A 78 5.39 -34.50 21.22
N SER A 79 5.69 -33.59 22.17
CA SER A 79 5.94 -32.17 21.88
C SER A 79 7.19 -31.95 21.00
N GLN A 80 8.25 -32.74 21.19
CA GLN A 80 9.44 -32.70 20.33
C GLN A 80 9.16 -33.25 18.92
N ASN A 81 8.36 -34.30 18.80
CA ASN A 81 7.97 -34.86 17.51
C ASN A 81 7.00 -33.95 16.74
N GLU A 82 6.06 -33.28 17.42
CA GLU A 82 5.17 -32.28 16.80
C GLU A 82 5.93 -31.01 16.38
N SER A 83 7.01 -30.63 17.07
CA SER A 83 7.89 -29.53 16.61
C SER A 83 8.76 -29.92 15.41
N SER A 84 9.07 -31.21 15.24
CA SER A 84 9.91 -31.69 14.13
C SER A 84 9.16 -31.93 12.81
N SER A 85 7.82 -31.92 12.84
CA SER A 85 6.95 -32.10 11.66
C SER A 85 6.30 -30.81 11.15
N VAL A 86 6.56 -29.67 11.79
CA VAL A 86 6.30 -28.36 11.19
C VAL A 86 7.23 -28.26 9.99
N GLN A 87 6.68 -28.49 8.80
CA GLN A 87 7.35 -28.23 7.54
C GLN A 87 7.92 -26.81 7.66
N GLN A 88 9.25 -26.68 7.58
CA GLN A 88 9.89 -25.36 7.51
C GLN A 88 9.23 -24.65 6.35
N GLU A 89 8.34 -23.71 6.67
CA GLU A 89 7.69 -22.89 5.66
C GLU A 89 8.80 -22.23 4.86
N GLU A 90 8.74 -22.43 3.55
CA GLU A 90 9.72 -21.93 2.62
C GLU A 90 9.73 -20.40 2.76
N PHE A 91 10.78 -19.87 3.39
CA PHE A 91 10.99 -18.43 3.51
C PHE A 91 11.01 -17.85 2.09
N ILE A 92 9.95 -17.11 1.74
CA ILE A 92 9.85 -16.48 0.45
C ILE A 92 10.73 -15.23 0.50
N PRO A 93 11.78 -15.13 -0.32
CA PRO A 93 12.60 -13.93 -0.35
C PRO A 93 11.73 -12.73 -0.72
N VAL A 94 11.68 -11.80 0.22
CA VAL A 94 10.93 -10.55 0.22
C VAL A 94 11.66 -9.52 -0.66
N ILE A 95 13.00 -9.49 -0.61
CA ILE A 95 13.82 -8.57 -1.43
C ILE A 95 14.41 -9.32 -2.63
N LYS A 96 14.02 -8.93 -3.85
CA LYS A 96 14.47 -9.58 -5.10
C LYS A 96 15.80 -9.06 -5.65
N SER A 97 16.24 -7.89 -5.21
CA SER A 97 17.46 -7.22 -5.66
C SER A 97 18.17 -6.57 -4.48
N ASN A 98 19.51 -6.61 -4.47
CA ASN A 98 20.28 -5.96 -3.42
C ASN A 98 19.91 -4.48 -3.32
N ILE A 99 19.63 -4.00 -2.11
CA ILE A 99 19.44 -2.58 -1.83
C ILE A 99 20.77 -2.03 -1.33
N ASN A 100 21.25 -0.93 -1.91
CA ASN A 100 22.51 -0.31 -1.52
C ASN A 100 22.26 1.08 -0.95
N HIS A 101 22.94 1.42 0.14
CA HIS A 101 22.93 2.75 0.73
C HIS A 101 24.35 3.16 1.11
N THR A 102 24.68 4.45 1.05
CA THR A 102 25.99 4.97 1.48
C THR A 102 25.78 6.14 2.42
N THR A 103 26.35 6.07 3.62
CA THR A 103 26.24 7.12 4.64
C THR A 103 27.11 8.32 4.29
N LEU A 104 26.94 9.44 4.99
CA LEU A 104 27.73 10.65 4.78
C LEU A 104 29.24 10.40 4.99
N ALA A 105 29.59 9.59 5.98
CA ALA A 105 30.97 9.18 6.23
C ALA A 105 31.54 8.22 5.17
N GLY A 106 30.75 7.78 4.19
CA GLY A 106 31.17 6.91 3.10
C GLY A 106 31.06 5.41 3.40
N ASN A 107 30.36 5.01 4.47
CA ASN A 107 30.10 3.60 4.76
C ASN A 107 29.02 3.07 3.82
N LYS A 108 29.22 1.90 3.22
CA LYS A 108 28.29 1.28 2.28
C LYS A 108 27.56 0.12 2.93
N PHE A 109 26.24 0.08 2.77
CA PHE A 109 25.37 -0.97 3.26
C PHE A 109 24.71 -1.65 2.07
N THR A 110 24.79 -2.97 1.99
CA THR A 110 24.11 -3.78 0.98
C THR A 110 23.18 -4.78 1.65
N PHE A 111 21.88 -4.54 1.57
CA PHE A 111 20.85 -5.42 2.12
C PHE A 111 20.55 -6.54 1.13
N LYS A 112 20.63 -7.78 1.63
CA LYS A 112 20.44 -9.00 0.86
C LYS A 112 19.46 -9.89 1.61
N ASP A 113 18.37 -10.22 0.96
CA ASP A 113 17.50 -11.23 1.50
C ASP A 113 17.98 -12.63 1.11
N THR A 114 18.09 -13.51 2.10
CA THR A 114 18.60 -14.87 1.91
C THR A 114 17.62 -15.87 2.47
N LYS A 115 17.78 -17.15 2.09
CA LYS A 115 16.99 -18.24 2.70
C LYS A 115 17.12 -18.31 4.24
N GLN A 116 18.12 -17.66 4.81
CA GLN A 116 18.37 -17.64 6.25
C GLN A 116 17.84 -16.37 6.93
N GLY A 117 17.24 -15.44 6.18
CA GLY A 117 16.80 -14.12 6.62
C GLY A 117 17.58 -12.98 5.98
N LEU A 118 17.34 -11.77 6.46
CA LEU A 118 17.98 -10.55 5.97
C LEU A 118 19.44 -10.48 6.43
N LEU A 119 20.36 -10.37 5.47
CA LEU A 119 21.77 -10.08 5.69
C LEU A 119 22.09 -8.67 5.22
N VAL A 120 23.03 -8.03 5.90
CA VAL A 120 23.57 -6.73 5.51
C VAL A 120 25.07 -6.83 5.41
N ASP A 121 25.59 -6.59 4.22
CA ASP A 121 27.02 -6.41 4.02
C ASP A 121 27.36 -4.94 4.25
N VAL A 122 28.19 -4.67 5.25
CA VAL A 122 28.65 -3.32 5.61
C VAL A 122 30.10 -3.19 5.17
N THR A 123 30.40 -2.21 4.32
CA THR A 123 31.77 -1.83 3.97
C THR A 123 32.06 -0.46 4.55
N THR A 124 32.98 -0.37 5.49
CA THR A 124 33.37 0.91 6.11
C THR A 124 34.08 1.80 5.10
N LYS A 125 34.18 3.10 5.40
CA LYS A 125 34.93 4.06 4.58
C LYS A 125 36.40 3.69 4.36
N ASP A 126 36.99 2.93 5.29
CA ASP A 126 38.38 2.46 5.21
C ASP A 126 38.52 1.15 4.41
N GLY A 127 37.41 0.62 3.88
CA GLY A 127 37.36 -0.56 3.02
C GLY A 127 37.23 -1.89 3.75
N GLU A 128 37.00 -1.89 5.07
CA GLU A 128 36.74 -3.12 5.82
C GLU A 128 35.31 -3.60 5.59
N SER A 129 35.10 -4.91 5.41
CA SER A 129 33.78 -5.47 5.14
C SER A 129 33.34 -6.45 6.23
N TYR A 130 32.07 -6.32 6.63
CA TYR A 130 31.40 -7.15 7.64
C TYR A 130 30.06 -7.62 7.10
N GLN A 131 29.59 -8.78 7.56
CA GLN A 131 28.24 -9.26 7.26
C GLN A 131 27.47 -9.43 8.56
N VAL A 132 26.30 -8.81 8.64
CA VAL A 132 25.43 -8.83 9.81
C VAL A 132 24.10 -9.47 9.43
N LYS A 133 23.67 -10.46 10.21
CA LYS A 133 22.31 -11.01 10.08
C LYS A 133 21.36 -10.20 10.95
N ILE A 134 20.31 -9.67 10.33
CA ILE A 134 19.28 -8.89 11.02
C ILE A 134 18.13 -9.84 11.43
N GLY A 135 17.97 -10.05 12.73
CA GLY A 135 16.89 -10.86 13.30
C GLY A 135 15.82 -10.06 14.06
N SER A 136 16.05 -8.78 14.26
CA SER A 136 15.19 -7.83 14.98
C SER A 136 15.37 -6.44 14.39
N GLU A 137 14.57 -5.48 14.87
CA GLU A 137 14.78 -4.07 14.54
C GLU A 137 16.24 -3.66 14.70
N LEU A 138 16.71 -2.85 13.76
CA LEU A 138 18.05 -2.30 13.73
C LEU A 138 17.92 -0.82 13.41
N ILE A 139 18.48 0.02 14.28
CA ILE A 139 18.68 1.43 14.03
C ILE A 139 20.19 1.67 14.10
N ILE A 140 20.72 2.26 13.04
CA ILE A 140 22.10 2.77 12.99
C ILE A 140 21.97 4.26 12.74
N SER A 141 22.24 5.07 13.75
CA SER A 141 22.23 6.53 13.59
C SER A 141 23.61 7.04 13.19
N GLU A 142 23.65 8.02 12.29
CA GLU A 142 24.86 8.77 11.97
C GLU A 142 24.73 10.16 12.57
N ASP A 143 25.59 10.49 13.55
CA ASP A 143 25.58 11.87 14.04
C ASP A 143 26.11 12.84 12.98
N LYS A 144 25.86 14.14 13.19
CA LYS A 144 26.32 15.23 12.32
C LYS A 144 27.83 15.22 11.99
N ASP A 145 28.65 14.51 12.77
CA ASP A 145 30.09 14.40 12.60
C ASP A 145 30.48 13.12 11.79
N GLY A 146 29.48 12.36 11.32
CA GLY A 146 29.66 11.13 10.54
C GLY A 146 29.95 9.89 11.40
N ASN A 147 29.71 9.94 12.71
CA ASN A 147 29.96 8.78 13.57
C ASN A 147 28.72 7.90 13.66
N LEU A 148 28.88 6.62 13.32
CA LEU A 148 27.82 5.63 13.42
C LEU A 148 27.62 5.18 14.87
N ARG A 149 26.36 5.05 15.27
CA ARG A 149 25.93 4.54 16.58
C ARG A 149 24.86 3.48 16.38
N PHE A 150 24.96 2.41 17.16
CA PHE A 150 23.91 1.39 17.25
C PHE A 150 23.12 1.67 18.52
N ASN A 151 21.99 2.36 18.40
CA ASN A 151 21.14 2.80 19.50
C ASN A 151 19.67 2.57 19.15
N ASP A 152 18.78 2.81 20.12
CA ASP A 152 17.33 2.65 19.94
C ASP A 152 16.64 3.97 19.50
N GLU A 153 17.42 5.01 19.17
CA GLU A 153 16.92 6.36 18.90
C GLU A 153 17.57 6.92 17.62
N CYS A 154 16.73 7.44 16.73
CA CYS A 154 17.15 8.17 15.53
C CYS A 154 17.66 9.58 15.89
N THR A 155 18.37 10.22 14.97
CA THR A 155 19.05 11.50 15.16
C THR A 155 18.76 12.48 14.01
N ASP A 156 19.19 13.74 14.14
CA ASP A 156 19.10 14.71 13.05
C ASP A 156 20.22 14.53 11.97
N GLY A 157 20.74 13.31 11.83
CA GLY A 157 21.71 12.96 10.80
C GLY A 157 21.30 11.67 10.09
N ASN A 158 22.07 11.23 9.10
CA ASN A 158 21.65 10.17 8.18
C ASN A 158 21.51 8.80 8.88
N ASP A 159 20.28 8.42 9.21
CA ASP A 159 19.98 7.20 9.94
C ASP A 159 19.66 6.04 8.99
N ILE A 160 19.95 4.82 9.43
CA ILE A 160 19.57 3.58 8.76
C ILE A 160 18.65 2.81 9.70
N VAL A 161 17.38 2.70 9.33
CA VAL A 161 16.36 2.00 10.11
C VAL A 161 15.84 0.78 9.36
N VAL A 162 15.97 -0.40 9.98
CA VAL A 162 15.30 -1.63 9.53
C VAL A 162 14.21 -1.97 10.55
N SER A 163 12.95 -1.76 10.17
CA SER A 163 11.78 -2.03 11.01
C SER A 163 11.02 -3.26 10.54
N PHE A 164 10.49 -4.05 11.49
CA PHE A 164 9.77 -5.28 11.18
C PHE A 164 8.25 -5.18 11.28
N SER A 165 7.69 -4.00 11.61
CA SER A 165 6.24 -3.68 11.71
C SER A 165 5.92 -2.49 12.64
N LYS A 166 6.92 -1.80 13.18
CA LYS A 166 6.70 -0.64 14.06
C LYS A 166 6.70 0.65 13.26
N ASP A 167 6.05 1.65 13.85
CA ASP A 167 6.19 3.03 13.42
C ASP A 167 7.68 3.43 13.41
N VAL A 168 8.08 4.18 12.40
CA VAL A 168 9.44 4.67 12.19
C VAL A 168 9.42 6.18 12.15
N THR A 169 10.32 6.80 12.91
CA THR A 169 10.62 8.24 12.81
C THR A 169 12.12 8.41 12.82
N THR A 170 12.70 9.06 11.80
CA THR A 170 14.17 9.24 11.69
C THR A 170 14.60 10.64 12.09
N GLY A 171 13.99 11.69 11.54
CA GLY A 171 14.13 13.05 12.07
C GLY A 171 14.55 14.05 11.01
N SER A 172 15.84 14.25 10.80
CA SER A 172 16.35 15.07 9.71
C SER A 172 17.62 14.44 9.20
N GLY A 173 18.02 14.72 7.96
CA GLY A 173 19.16 14.08 7.32
C GLY A 173 18.71 13.15 6.21
N ASP A 174 19.63 12.66 5.39
CA ASP A 174 19.30 11.77 4.27
C ASP A 174 19.17 10.33 4.79
N ASP A 175 17.97 9.95 5.20
CA ASP A 175 17.72 8.72 5.94
C ASP A 175 17.46 7.53 5.02
N PHE A 176 17.72 6.32 5.53
CA PHE A 176 17.38 5.06 4.88
C PHE A 176 16.44 4.25 5.75
N VAL A 177 15.23 4.01 5.28
CA VAL A 177 14.23 3.20 5.97
C VAL A 177 13.92 1.94 5.16
N LEU A 178 14.08 0.78 5.77
CA LEU A 178 13.66 -0.51 5.25
C LEU A 178 12.61 -1.12 6.18
N LEU A 179 11.33 -0.99 5.80
CA LEU A 179 10.22 -1.64 6.48
C LEU A 179 9.98 -3.01 5.84
N ILE A 180 10.30 -4.07 6.58
CA ILE A 180 10.05 -5.45 6.16
C ILE A 180 8.97 -6.02 7.04
N GLU A 181 7.89 -6.47 6.44
CA GLU A 181 6.85 -7.09 7.23
C GLU A 181 7.10 -8.58 7.48
N ASP A 182 7.14 -8.97 8.75
CA ASP A 182 7.27 -10.37 9.14
C ASP A 182 5.94 -11.14 8.94
N SER A 183 5.78 -11.75 7.77
CA SER A 183 4.60 -12.53 7.40
C SER A 183 4.36 -13.75 8.31
N THR A 184 5.40 -14.26 8.98
CA THR A 184 5.29 -15.49 9.79
C THR A 184 4.46 -15.28 11.07
N ARG A 185 4.43 -14.05 11.61
CA ARG A 185 3.63 -13.76 12.82
C ARG A 185 2.14 -13.61 12.56
N ASN A 186 1.73 -13.30 11.32
CA ASN A 186 0.35 -12.94 11.02
C ASN A 186 -0.53 -14.10 10.54
N GLN A 187 0.04 -15.22 10.09
CA GLN A 187 -0.75 -16.39 9.71
C GLN A 187 -1.64 -16.94 10.85
N LEU A 188 -1.22 -16.76 12.12
CA LEU A 188 -1.98 -17.19 13.29
C LEU A 188 -3.17 -16.27 13.64
N ARG A 189 -3.23 -15.05 13.10
CA ARG A 189 -4.25 -14.04 13.45
C ARG A 189 -5.43 -13.97 12.49
N SER A 190 -5.33 -14.60 11.32
CA SER A 190 -6.32 -14.51 10.21
C SER A 190 -7.71 -15.09 10.49
N LYS A 191 -7.97 -15.71 11.65
CA LYS A 191 -9.29 -16.29 12.00
C LYS A 191 -10.16 -15.42 12.90
N VAL A 192 -9.66 -14.29 13.40
CA VAL A 192 -10.41 -13.40 14.30
C VAL A 192 -10.29 -11.99 13.75
N HIS A 193 -11.44 -11.40 13.36
CA HIS A 193 -11.66 -10.02 12.93
C HIS A 193 -10.39 -9.14 12.88
N ILE A 194 -9.84 -8.96 11.68
CA ILE A 194 -8.57 -8.27 11.45
C ILE A 194 -8.82 -6.77 11.68
N ASP A 195 -8.48 -6.29 12.87
CA ASP A 195 -8.20 -4.88 13.10
C ASP A 195 -6.97 -4.55 12.24
N ARG A 196 -7.18 -3.81 11.14
CA ARG A 196 -6.10 -3.46 10.22
C ARG A 196 -5.06 -2.67 11.00
N GLN A 197 -3.87 -3.23 11.15
CA GLN A 197 -2.79 -2.53 11.81
C GLN A 197 -2.33 -1.39 10.90
N LYS A 198 -2.20 -0.22 11.50
CA LYS A 198 -1.60 0.95 10.86
C LYS A 198 -0.12 1.01 11.25
N THR A 199 0.74 1.29 10.28
CA THR A 199 2.16 1.58 10.49
C THR A 199 2.46 2.92 9.87
N THR A 200 3.17 3.78 10.60
CA THR A 200 3.56 5.12 10.14
C THR A 200 5.06 5.19 9.91
N ILE A 201 5.50 5.79 8.81
CA ILE A 201 6.88 6.16 8.54
C ILE A 201 6.92 7.68 8.39
N ASP A 202 7.78 8.35 9.15
CA ASP A 202 7.97 9.81 9.14
C ASP A 202 9.47 10.11 9.12
N THR A 203 10.05 10.46 7.97
CA THR A 203 11.52 10.63 7.88
C THR A 203 11.98 12.06 8.15
N GLY A 204 11.16 13.04 7.79
CA GLY A 204 11.38 14.45 8.05
C GLY A 204 12.17 15.15 6.93
N PRO A 205 12.87 16.26 7.19
CA PRO A 205 13.63 16.93 6.14
C PRO A 205 14.91 16.18 5.76
N GLY A 206 15.12 15.92 4.48
CA GLY A 206 16.28 15.19 3.95
C GLY A 206 15.97 14.58 2.59
N ASN A 207 16.99 14.03 1.91
CA ASN A 207 16.76 13.21 0.71
C ASN A 207 16.70 11.74 1.13
N ASP A 208 15.52 11.31 1.52
CA ASP A 208 15.31 10.03 2.16
C ASP A 208 15.16 8.89 1.16
N THR A 209 15.48 7.68 1.59
CA THR A 209 15.27 6.45 0.82
C THR A 209 14.43 5.49 1.63
N ILE A 210 13.19 5.25 1.19
CA ILE A 210 12.21 4.43 1.89
C ILE A 210 11.89 3.19 1.05
N HIS A 211 12.19 2.01 1.59
CA HIS A 211 11.80 0.73 1.02
C HIS A 211 10.77 0.04 1.91
N VAL A 212 9.53 -0.04 1.44
CA VAL A 212 8.47 -0.80 2.09
C VAL A 212 8.24 -2.09 1.34
N VAL A 213 8.50 -3.21 2.01
CA VAL A 213 8.16 -4.54 1.51
C VAL A 213 7.19 -5.21 2.46
N SER A 214 5.92 -5.19 2.07
CA SER A 214 4.80 -5.67 2.88
C SER A 214 4.10 -6.84 2.19
N ASN A 215 3.55 -7.74 3.01
CA ASN A 215 2.86 -8.94 2.55
C ASN A 215 1.43 -9.02 3.10
N LEU A 216 0.87 -7.92 3.67
CA LEU A 216 -0.29 -8.02 4.56
C LEU A 216 -1.32 -6.91 4.38
N ASP A 217 -2.52 -7.17 4.92
CA ASP A 217 -3.66 -6.24 5.06
C ASP A 217 -3.38 -5.09 6.06
N LYS A 218 -2.32 -4.30 5.83
CA LYS A 218 -2.03 -3.10 6.62
C LYS A 218 -2.32 -1.82 5.87
N ILE A 219 -2.58 -0.79 6.67
CA ILE A 219 -2.54 0.59 6.21
C ILE A 219 -1.15 1.12 6.55
N ILE A 220 -0.42 1.61 5.54
CA ILE A 220 0.90 2.20 5.73
C ILE A 220 0.80 3.68 5.39
N ASP A 221 1.06 4.52 6.38
CA ASP A 221 1.16 5.96 6.19
C ASP A 221 2.64 6.31 6.07
N ILE A 222 3.03 6.97 4.98
CA ILE A 222 4.40 7.40 4.72
C ILE A 222 4.38 8.91 4.58
N LYS A 223 5.23 9.58 5.36
CA LYS A 223 5.56 10.99 5.23
C LYS A 223 7.05 11.09 5.08
N SER A 224 7.56 11.41 3.89
CA SER A 224 9.01 11.56 3.74
C SER A 224 9.44 12.94 4.21
N GLY A 225 8.88 14.03 3.69
CA GLY A 225 9.01 15.35 4.32
C GLY A 225 9.42 16.42 3.32
N TYR A 226 10.62 16.98 3.46
CA TYR A 226 11.14 17.93 2.47
C TYR A 226 12.45 17.40 1.93
N GLY A 227 12.64 17.42 0.62
CA GLY A 227 13.86 16.97 -0.04
C GLY A 227 13.51 16.13 -1.27
N SER A 228 14.52 15.55 -1.90
CA SER A 228 14.32 14.69 -3.07
C SER A 228 14.35 13.24 -2.64
N ASP A 229 13.16 12.68 -2.39
CA ASP A 229 13.02 11.37 -1.76
C ASP A 229 12.94 10.24 -2.78
N ASN A 230 13.39 9.04 -2.39
CA ASN A 230 13.29 7.81 -3.17
C ASN A 230 12.46 6.76 -2.44
N ILE A 231 11.22 6.59 -2.85
CA ILE A 231 10.25 5.76 -2.14
C ILE A 231 9.86 4.56 -3.01
N THR A 232 10.16 3.36 -2.54
CA THR A 232 9.74 2.11 -3.17
C THR A 232 8.76 1.38 -2.27
N VAL A 233 7.53 1.19 -2.75
CA VAL A 233 6.48 0.44 -2.06
C VAL A 233 6.11 -0.79 -2.87
N LYS A 234 6.28 -1.96 -2.28
CA LYS A 234 5.97 -3.22 -2.95
C LYS A 234 5.19 -4.15 -2.03
N SER A 235 3.97 -4.46 -2.43
CA SER A 235 3.27 -5.61 -1.89
C SER A 235 3.70 -6.90 -2.60
N SER A 236 3.97 -7.97 -1.85
CA SER A 236 4.33 -9.27 -2.43
C SER A 236 3.15 -10.03 -3.01
N GLU A 237 1.92 -9.63 -2.70
CA GLU A 237 0.75 -10.39 -3.10
C GLU A 237 0.55 -10.37 -4.62
N LYS A 238 0.20 -11.54 -5.15
CA LYS A 238 -0.25 -11.64 -6.53
C LYS A 238 -1.60 -10.96 -6.62
N PHE A 239 -1.61 -9.80 -7.26
CA PHE A 239 -2.82 -9.09 -7.64
C PHE A 239 -3.91 -10.03 -8.19
N GLY A 240 -5.00 -10.16 -7.44
CA GLY A 240 -6.05 -11.17 -7.69
C GLY A 240 -6.62 -11.83 -6.44
N ASP A 241 -5.93 -11.74 -5.31
CA ASP A 241 -6.53 -11.89 -3.99
C ASP A 241 -6.81 -10.46 -3.50
N ALA A 242 -8.01 -10.18 -2.99
CA ALA A 242 -8.54 -8.81 -2.80
C ALA A 242 -7.89 -8.03 -1.63
N GLN A 243 -6.61 -8.29 -1.36
CA GLN A 243 -5.84 -7.90 -0.20
C GLN A 243 -4.55 -7.20 -0.67
N GLY A 244 -4.69 -6.11 -1.44
CA GLY A 244 -3.57 -5.22 -1.67
C GLY A 244 -3.26 -4.41 -0.41
N VAL A 245 -2.02 -3.91 -0.31
CA VAL A 245 -1.64 -3.00 0.77
C VAL A 245 -2.29 -1.64 0.48
N GLU A 246 -2.89 -1.05 1.52
CA GLU A 246 -3.39 0.32 1.46
C GLU A 246 -2.29 1.25 1.93
N VAL A 247 -1.82 2.12 1.04
CA VAL A 247 -0.74 3.07 1.34
C VAL A 247 -1.24 4.49 1.18
N HIS A 248 -0.94 5.33 2.17
CA HIS A 248 -1.10 6.77 2.11
C HIS A 248 0.28 7.39 2.15
N LEU A 249 0.78 7.79 0.99
CA LEU A 249 2.09 8.41 0.83
C LEU A 249 1.92 9.90 0.60
N ASP A 250 2.65 10.68 1.37
CA ASP A 250 2.88 12.12 1.21
C ASP A 250 4.39 12.33 1.17
N SER A 251 4.97 12.63 0.01
CA SER A 251 6.42 12.85 -0.06
C SER A 251 6.83 14.27 0.33
N GLY A 252 5.86 15.18 0.40
CA GLY A 252 6.09 16.61 0.59
C GLY A 252 6.85 17.24 -0.59
N SER A 253 7.67 18.27 -0.36
CA SER A 253 8.25 19.07 -1.46
C SER A 253 9.67 18.64 -1.83
N GLY A 254 10.00 18.76 -3.11
CA GLY A 254 11.29 18.45 -3.72
C GLY A 254 11.11 17.52 -4.92
N ASP A 255 12.20 17.20 -5.63
CA ASP A 255 12.10 16.31 -6.80
C ASP A 255 12.05 14.84 -6.33
N ASP A 256 10.85 14.28 -6.17
CA ASP A 256 10.66 12.95 -5.58
C ASP A 256 10.61 11.82 -6.63
N THR A 257 11.00 10.62 -6.23
CA THR A 257 10.85 9.40 -7.05
C THR A 257 10.08 8.33 -6.29
N VAL A 258 8.88 7.99 -6.76
CA VAL A 258 8.01 6.97 -6.18
C VAL A 258 7.87 5.78 -7.13
N HIS A 259 8.24 4.58 -6.66
CA HIS A 259 7.94 3.33 -7.35
C HIS A 259 7.01 2.46 -6.51
N ALA A 260 5.75 2.35 -6.92
CA ALA A 260 4.73 1.61 -6.20
C ALA A 260 4.19 0.43 -7.02
N SER A 261 3.92 -0.69 -6.36
CA SER A 261 3.29 -1.83 -7.04
C SER A 261 2.37 -2.65 -6.12
N ASN A 262 1.32 -3.21 -6.72
CA ASN A 262 0.33 -4.06 -6.03
C ASN A 262 -0.43 -3.34 -4.91
N LEU A 263 -0.80 -2.08 -5.15
CA LEU A 263 -1.55 -1.24 -4.22
C LEU A 263 -3.07 -1.43 -4.35
N TYR A 264 -3.80 -1.24 -3.24
CA TYR A 264 -5.26 -1.26 -3.21
C TYR A 264 -5.82 -0.12 -2.35
N GLY A 265 -6.69 0.71 -2.94
CA GLY A 265 -7.34 1.80 -2.21
C GLY A 265 -6.37 2.88 -1.72
N SER A 266 -5.22 3.03 -2.38
CA SER A 266 -4.09 3.83 -1.90
C SER A 266 -4.10 5.25 -2.46
N SER A 267 -3.41 6.15 -1.76
CA SER A 267 -3.16 7.52 -2.20
C SER A 267 -1.66 7.81 -2.25
N ILE A 268 -1.20 8.45 -3.33
CA ILE A 268 0.16 8.94 -3.50
C ILE A 268 0.04 10.43 -3.74
N ILE A 269 0.62 11.22 -2.86
CA ILE A 269 0.66 12.68 -2.94
C ILE A 269 2.14 13.07 -2.96
N THR A 270 2.54 13.83 -3.97
CA THR A 270 3.83 14.51 -4.02
C THR A 270 3.57 16.02 -4.05
N GLY A 271 4.51 16.79 -3.52
CA GLY A 271 4.41 18.25 -3.42
C GLY A 271 4.97 18.95 -4.64
N ASP A 272 5.44 20.19 -4.45
CA ASP A 272 6.10 20.94 -5.52
C ASP A 272 7.49 20.35 -5.81
N GLY A 273 7.88 20.25 -7.08
CA GLY A 273 9.09 19.59 -7.54
C GLY A 273 8.85 18.90 -8.88
N ASN A 274 9.90 18.37 -9.52
CA ASN A 274 9.76 17.55 -10.73
C ASN A 274 9.71 16.08 -10.31
N ASP A 275 8.51 15.58 -10.05
CA ASP A 275 8.33 14.27 -9.46
C ASP A 275 8.29 13.16 -10.51
N LYS A 276 8.74 11.97 -10.12
CA LYS A 276 8.68 10.77 -10.94
C LYS A 276 7.93 9.66 -10.22
N ILE A 277 6.71 9.37 -10.67
CA ILE A 277 5.85 8.35 -10.08
C ILE A 277 5.67 7.20 -11.08
N THR A 278 6.02 5.98 -10.67
CA THR A 278 5.73 4.75 -11.43
C THR A 278 4.86 3.84 -10.59
N VAL A 279 3.65 3.52 -11.11
CA VAL A 279 2.73 2.60 -10.44
C VAL A 279 2.35 1.42 -11.32
N ASP A 280 2.59 0.22 -10.79
CA ASP A 280 2.30 -1.03 -11.46
C ASP A 280 1.20 -1.84 -10.76
N ASN A 281 0.33 -2.47 -11.55
CA ASN A 281 -0.55 -3.55 -11.13
C ASN A 281 -1.36 -3.24 -9.87
N SER A 282 -2.12 -2.14 -9.91
CA SER A 282 -2.76 -1.56 -8.72
C SER A 282 -4.24 -1.23 -8.94
N TYR A 283 -5.01 -1.07 -7.87
CA TYR A 283 -6.47 -0.85 -7.94
C TYR A 283 -6.94 0.26 -7.00
N GLY A 284 -7.78 1.17 -7.49
CA GLY A 284 -8.39 2.21 -6.65
C GLY A 284 -7.34 3.19 -6.13
N LEU A 285 -6.69 3.90 -7.04
CA LEU A 285 -5.60 4.83 -6.70
C LEU A 285 -6.04 6.28 -6.82
N GLY A 286 -5.69 7.09 -5.83
CA GLY A 286 -5.59 8.54 -5.94
C GLY A 286 -4.13 8.95 -6.11
N ILE A 287 -3.82 9.76 -7.11
CA ILE A 287 -2.48 10.29 -7.33
C ILE A 287 -2.59 11.80 -7.48
N MET A 288 -1.81 12.56 -6.73
CA MET A 288 -1.74 14.01 -6.82
C MET A 288 -0.28 14.44 -6.82
N THR A 289 0.12 15.30 -7.76
CA THR A 289 1.42 15.97 -7.76
C THR A 289 1.24 17.48 -7.55
N GLY A 290 2.29 18.16 -7.11
CA GLY A 290 2.30 19.62 -6.97
C GLY A 290 2.69 20.33 -8.25
N ASP A 291 3.18 21.57 -8.14
CA ASP A 291 3.71 22.29 -9.30
C ASP A 291 5.13 21.81 -9.65
N GLY A 292 5.39 21.58 -10.94
CA GLY A 292 6.67 21.17 -11.53
C GLY A 292 6.46 20.31 -12.78
N ASP A 293 7.55 19.94 -13.45
CA ASP A 293 7.49 19.11 -14.67
C ASP A 293 7.46 17.62 -14.26
N ASP A 294 6.27 17.07 -14.01
CA ASP A 294 6.10 15.74 -13.42
C ASP A 294 6.06 14.60 -14.44
N GLU A 295 6.53 13.41 -14.06
CA GLU A 295 6.43 12.17 -14.85
C GLU A 295 5.61 11.09 -14.12
N LEU A 296 4.44 10.76 -14.66
CA LEU A 296 3.57 9.69 -14.17
C LEU A 296 3.51 8.52 -15.16
N SER A 297 3.97 7.35 -14.72
CA SER A 297 3.91 6.09 -15.47
C SER A 297 2.97 5.10 -14.77
N LEU A 298 1.89 4.70 -15.45
CA LEU A 298 0.89 3.76 -14.93
C LEU A 298 0.85 2.50 -15.79
N SER A 299 1.02 1.32 -15.19
CA SER A 299 0.89 0.05 -15.91
C SER A 299 -0.06 -0.90 -15.23
N THR A 300 -1.07 -1.37 -15.96
CA THR A 300 -2.06 -2.34 -15.45
C THR A 300 -2.78 -1.83 -14.19
N VAL A 301 -3.25 -0.59 -14.24
CA VAL A 301 -3.97 0.05 -13.13
C VAL A 301 -5.47 0.09 -13.43
N ASN A 302 -6.31 -0.08 -12.40
CA ASN A 302 -7.76 -0.02 -12.55
C ASN A 302 -8.37 0.89 -11.49
N ARG A 303 -9.26 1.81 -11.90
CA ARG A 303 -9.84 2.86 -11.07
C ARG A 303 -8.76 3.78 -10.51
N VAL A 304 -8.08 4.50 -11.40
CA VAL A 304 -7.15 5.57 -11.04
C VAL A 304 -7.83 6.93 -11.18
N SER A 305 -7.57 7.81 -10.23
CA SER A 305 -7.76 9.25 -10.38
C SER A 305 -6.41 9.92 -10.17
N ALA A 306 -5.90 10.60 -11.20
CA ALA A 306 -4.64 11.34 -11.15
C ALA A 306 -4.87 12.82 -11.43
N TRP A 307 -4.26 13.66 -10.62
CA TRP A 307 -4.22 15.11 -10.76
C TRP A 307 -2.77 15.55 -10.77
N MET A 308 -2.31 16.08 -11.91
CA MET A 308 -0.98 16.66 -12.04
C MET A 308 -1.11 18.18 -11.93
N GLY A 309 -0.16 18.83 -11.26
CA GLY A 309 -0.18 20.27 -11.02
C GLY A 309 0.18 21.09 -12.25
N LYS A 310 0.81 22.26 -12.07
CA LYS A 310 1.27 23.06 -13.21
C LYS A 310 2.69 22.64 -13.60
N GLY A 311 2.98 22.63 -14.89
CA GLY A 311 4.28 22.31 -15.45
C GLY A 311 4.12 21.55 -16.75
N ASP A 312 5.23 21.25 -17.42
CA ASP A 312 5.21 20.47 -18.66
C ASP A 312 5.18 18.98 -18.33
N ASP A 313 3.98 18.47 -18.02
CA ASP A 313 3.78 17.12 -17.48
C ASP A 313 3.94 16.00 -18.52
N ILE A 314 4.38 14.82 -18.07
CA ILE A 314 4.42 13.58 -18.86
C ILE A 314 3.59 12.49 -18.18
N LEU A 315 2.59 11.98 -18.88
CA LEU A 315 1.82 10.80 -18.48
C LEU A 315 1.97 9.68 -19.51
N ASP A 316 2.44 8.51 -19.09
CA ASP A 316 2.35 7.26 -19.85
C ASP A 316 1.45 6.25 -19.12
N ALA A 317 0.30 5.94 -19.70
CA ALA A 317 -0.69 5.06 -19.07
C ALA A 317 -1.00 3.86 -19.95
N GLN A 318 -0.61 2.67 -19.49
CA GLN A 318 -0.72 1.41 -20.20
C GLN A 318 -1.67 0.46 -19.49
N HIS A 319 -2.57 -0.18 -20.25
CA HIS A 319 -3.52 -1.19 -19.77
C HIS A 319 -4.47 -0.68 -18.66
N ILE A 320 -4.97 0.55 -18.78
CA ILE A 320 -5.81 1.18 -17.75
C ILE A 320 -7.28 0.75 -17.86
N GLY A 321 -7.89 0.39 -16.73
CA GLY A 321 -9.31 0.00 -16.68
C GLY A 321 -9.65 -1.27 -17.48
N VAL A 322 -8.61 -1.96 -17.98
CA VAL A 322 -8.75 -3.29 -18.56
C VAL A 322 -8.98 -4.23 -17.40
N THR A 323 -10.23 -4.66 -17.23
CA THR A 323 -10.55 -5.74 -16.31
C THR A 323 -9.91 -7.01 -16.87
N THR A 324 -8.67 -7.28 -16.50
CA THR A 324 -8.02 -8.56 -16.80
C THR A 324 -8.89 -9.68 -16.23
N GLN A 325 -8.89 -10.86 -16.84
CA GLN A 325 -9.66 -12.03 -16.34
C GLN A 325 -9.41 -12.31 -14.84
N ARG A 326 -8.27 -11.87 -14.30
CA ARG A 326 -7.95 -11.95 -12.87
C ARG A 326 -8.89 -11.11 -11.99
N PHE A 327 -9.31 -9.91 -12.42
CA PHE A 327 -10.30 -9.12 -11.68
C PHE A 327 -11.70 -9.77 -11.66
N GLN A 328 -12.05 -10.50 -12.72
CA GLN A 328 -13.31 -11.25 -12.75
C GLN A 328 -13.29 -12.41 -11.75
N GLN A 329 -12.13 -13.04 -11.53
CA GLN A 329 -11.98 -14.10 -10.51
C GLN A 329 -12.13 -13.56 -9.08
N MET A 330 -11.72 -12.32 -8.80
CA MET A 330 -11.94 -11.66 -7.50
C MET A 330 -13.43 -11.50 -7.15
N LYS A 331 -14.30 -11.20 -8.12
CA LYS A 331 -15.76 -11.15 -7.89
C LYS A 331 -16.32 -12.47 -7.39
N HIS A 332 -15.71 -13.60 -7.74
CA HIS A 332 -16.21 -14.93 -7.39
C HIS A 332 -15.71 -15.46 -6.04
N ARG A 333 -14.51 -15.07 -5.58
CA ARG A 333 -13.91 -15.63 -4.35
C ARG A 333 -14.41 -15.00 -3.05
N ASN A 334 -14.75 -13.71 -3.04
CA ASN A 334 -15.07 -13.03 -1.78
C ASN A 334 -16.50 -13.23 -1.27
N GLY A 335 -17.32 -14.07 -1.91
CA GLY A 335 -18.70 -14.27 -1.47
C GLY A 335 -19.49 -12.96 -1.34
N PHE A 336 -19.07 -11.90 -2.06
CA PHE A 336 -19.78 -10.64 -2.17
C PHE A 336 -20.98 -10.87 -3.09
N THR A 337 -21.88 -11.75 -2.65
CA THR A 337 -23.23 -11.83 -3.16
C THR A 337 -23.87 -10.52 -2.76
N SER A 338 -23.90 -9.58 -3.72
CA SER A 338 -24.82 -8.45 -3.64
C SER A 338 -26.21 -9.05 -3.37
N HIS A 339 -26.68 -8.90 -2.14
CA HIS A 339 -27.96 -9.43 -1.72
C HIS A 339 -29.04 -8.70 -2.51
N GLY A 340 -29.57 -9.37 -3.53
CA GLY A 340 -30.78 -8.98 -4.26
C GLY A 340 -30.53 -8.16 -5.53
N GLY A 341 -30.55 -8.84 -6.67
CA GLY A 341 -30.64 -8.23 -8.00
C GLY A 341 -29.44 -8.53 -8.88
N THR A 342 -29.68 -9.14 -10.03
CA THR A 342 -28.72 -9.30 -11.15
C THR A 342 -28.38 -7.98 -11.85
N GLU A 343 -28.64 -6.85 -11.20
CA GLU A 343 -28.08 -5.57 -11.61
C GLU A 343 -26.62 -5.55 -11.16
N THR A 344 -25.75 -5.92 -12.08
CA THR A 344 -24.33 -5.61 -12.03
C THR A 344 -24.22 -4.14 -11.63
N LEU A 345 -23.89 -3.83 -10.38
CA LEU A 345 -23.52 -2.48 -9.98
C LEU A 345 -22.27 -2.13 -10.81
N GLU A 346 -22.47 -1.53 -11.97
CA GLU A 346 -21.49 -0.71 -12.66
C GLU A 346 -21.31 0.57 -11.83
N ARG A 347 -20.89 0.44 -10.55
CA ARG A 347 -20.34 1.59 -9.82
C ARG A 347 -19.25 2.14 -10.72
N SER A 348 -19.39 3.41 -11.09
CA SER A 348 -18.61 4.02 -12.15
C SER A 348 -17.11 3.75 -11.96
N THR A 349 -16.56 2.83 -12.76
CA THR A 349 -15.13 2.51 -12.82
C THR A 349 -14.38 3.46 -13.74
N THR A 350 -14.87 4.69 -13.89
CA THR A 350 -14.21 5.70 -14.71
C THR A 350 -12.86 6.02 -14.08
N ASN A 351 -11.82 6.00 -14.91
CA ASN A 351 -10.50 6.49 -14.55
C ASN A 351 -10.46 7.98 -14.89
N TYR A 352 -9.83 8.78 -14.06
CA TYR A 352 -9.76 10.22 -14.25
C TYR A 352 -8.31 10.66 -14.33
N ILE A 353 -8.00 11.49 -15.31
CA ILE A 353 -6.70 12.13 -15.49
C ILE A 353 -6.96 13.62 -15.67
N TYR A 354 -6.33 14.43 -14.83
CA TYR A 354 -6.33 15.88 -14.94
C TYR A 354 -4.88 16.35 -14.94
N THR A 355 -4.47 17.10 -15.96
CA THR A 355 -3.21 17.86 -15.94
C THR A 355 -3.51 19.34 -15.75
N GLY A 356 -2.61 20.07 -15.11
CA GLY A 356 -2.75 21.51 -14.91
C GLY A 356 -2.32 22.31 -16.13
N SER A 357 -1.73 23.49 -15.91
CA SER A 357 -1.25 24.32 -17.02
C SER A 357 0.18 23.94 -17.40
N GLY A 358 0.46 23.86 -18.70
CA GLY A 358 1.77 23.58 -19.27
C GLY A 358 1.63 22.91 -20.63
N ASP A 359 2.76 22.56 -21.25
CA ASP A 359 2.80 21.84 -22.52
C ASP A 359 2.85 20.32 -22.28
N ASP A 360 1.72 19.73 -21.86
CA ASP A 360 1.65 18.35 -21.38
C ASP A 360 1.80 17.30 -22.49
N THR A 361 2.36 16.14 -22.16
CA THR A 361 2.42 14.96 -23.03
C THR A 361 1.75 13.74 -22.40
N ILE A 362 0.63 13.32 -22.97
CA ILE A 362 -0.15 12.17 -22.49
C ILE A 362 -0.10 11.04 -23.53
N THR A 363 0.35 9.86 -23.12
CA THR A 363 0.33 8.63 -23.92
C THR A 363 -0.59 7.62 -23.25
N LEU A 364 -1.57 7.12 -24.00
CA LEU A 364 -2.55 6.13 -23.52
C LEU A 364 -2.48 4.88 -24.38
N ASP A 365 -2.12 3.74 -23.80
CA ASP A 365 -2.13 2.44 -24.48
C ASP A 365 -3.12 1.47 -23.84
N GLN A 366 -4.02 0.89 -24.64
CA GLN A 366 -5.03 -0.08 -24.19
C GLN A 366 -5.88 0.41 -23.00
N VAL A 367 -6.51 1.57 -23.14
CA VAL A 367 -7.31 2.19 -22.06
C VAL A 367 -8.80 1.91 -22.21
N ASN A 368 -9.49 1.67 -21.09
CA ASN A 368 -10.94 1.48 -21.04
C ASN A 368 -11.59 2.38 -19.98
N LYS A 369 -12.60 3.14 -20.38
CA LYS A 369 -13.42 4.03 -19.55
C LYS A 369 -12.57 5.05 -18.79
N MET A 370 -12.09 6.06 -19.50
CA MET A 370 -11.25 7.12 -18.94
C MET A 370 -11.80 8.50 -19.29
N GLU A 371 -11.67 9.43 -18.36
CA GLU A 371 -11.88 10.85 -18.56
C GLU A 371 -10.52 11.54 -18.48
N VAL A 372 -10.19 12.32 -19.51
CA VAL A 372 -8.93 13.06 -19.60
C VAL A 372 -9.25 14.52 -19.75
N CYS A 373 -8.74 15.32 -18.83
CA CYS A 373 -8.77 16.76 -18.88
C CYS A 373 -7.35 17.29 -18.91
N THR A 374 -7.10 18.22 -19.83
CA THR A 374 -5.85 18.96 -19.88
C THR A 374 -6.12 20.41 -19.55
N GLY A 375 -5.22 21.07 -18.83
CA GLY A 375 -5.27 22.51 -18.65
C GLY A 375 -4.75 23.27 -19.87
N SER A 376 -4.31 24.50 -19.64
CA SER A 376 -3.86 25.40 -20.71
C SER A 376 -2.45 25.09 -21.18
N GLY A 377 -2.17 25.25 -22.47
CA GLY A 377 -0.83 25.12 -23.06
C GLY A 377 -0.89 24.38 -24.39
N LYS A 378 0.20 23.77 -24.83
CA LYS A 378 0.29 23.00 -26.08
C LYS A 378 0.40 21.51 -25.79
N ASN A 379 -0.73 20.91 -25.48
CA ASN A 379 -0.80 19.53 -25.04
C ASN A 379 -0.71 18.56 -26.23
N LYS A 380 -0.06 17.42 -26.01
CA LYS A 380 0.06 16.32 -26.97
C LYS A 380 -0.56 15.09 -26.37
N ILE A 381 -1.53 14.50 -27.07
CA ILE A 381 -2.20 13.27 -26.65
C ILE A 381 -1.96 12.20 -27.71
N THR A 382 -1.30 11.12 -27.32
CA THR A 382 -1.04 9.95 -28.17
C THR A 382 -1.89 8.78 -27.70
N LEU A 383 -2.75 8.27 -28.57
CA LEU A 383 -3.58 7.09 -28.32
C LEU A 383 -3.01 5.89 -29.06
N ASN A 384 -2.53 4.93 -28.30
CA ASN A 384 -1.99 3.66 -28.76
C ASN A 384 -2.98 2.52 -28.44
N GLY A 385 -2.92 1.46 -29.24
CA GLY A 385 -3.70 0.25 -29.00
C GLY A 385 -5.22 0.47 -28.98
N ALA A 386 -5.92 -0.28 -28.11
CA ALA A 386 -7.39 -0.28 -28.04
C ALA A 386 -7.91 0.68 -26.96
N VAL A 387 -8.35 1.88 -27.36
CA VAL A 387 -8.96 2.88 -26.47
C VAL A 387 -10.50 2.80 -26.54
N LYS A 388 -11.17 2.64 -25.40
CA LYS A 388 -12.64 2.44 -25.31
C LYS A 388 -13.28 3.35 -24.27
N ASN A 389 -14.44 3.93 -24.60
CA ASN A 389 -15.24 4.76 -23.68
C ASN A 389 -14.44 5.89 -23.03
N THR A 390 -13.58 6.55 -23.82
CA THR A 390 -12.71 7.60 -23.32
C THR A 390 -13.26 8.97 -23.70
N TYR A 391 -13.31 9.87 -22.71
CA TYR A 391 -13.84 11.22 -22.84
C TYR A 391 -12.69 12.20 -22.66
N PHE A 392 -12.51 13.11 -23.61
CA PHE A 392 -11.55 14.20 -23.52
C PHE A 392 -12.32 15.49 -23.26
N LEU A 393 -12.13 16.06 -22.07
CA LEU A 393 -12.72 17.32 -21.61
C LEU A 393 -11.60 18.34 -21.49
N CYS A 394 -11.28 19.07 -22.54
CA CYS A 394 -10.14 19.99 -22.49
C CYS A 394 -10.56 21.32 -21.86
N ALA A 395 -9.90 21.74 -20.77
CA ALA A 395 -10.20 22.98 -20.05
C ALA A 395 -9.50 24.22 -20.64
N GLY A 396 -8.55 24.03 -21.57
CA GLY A 396 -7.87 25.12 -22.28
C GLY A 396 -6.79 24.60 -23.23
N GLY A 397 -6.15 25.51 -23.97
CA GLY A 397 -4.96 25.20 -24.76
C GLY A 397 -5.17 24.66 -26.18
N ASP A 398 -4.05 24.45 -26.86
CA ASP A 398 -3.93 23.82 -28.16
C ASP A 398 -3.60 22.34 -27.97
N VAL A 399 -4.50 21.45 -28.37
CA VAL A 399 -4.30 20.00 -28.19
C VAL A 399 -4.00 19.33 -29.53
N THR A 400 -2.90 18.58 -29.58
CA THR A 400 -2.51 17.78 -30.75
C THR A 400 -2.75 16.30 -30.44
N PHE A 401 -3.57 15.65 -31.26
CA PHE A 401 -3.85 14.22 -31.14
C PHE A 401 -3.05 13.39 -32.16
N THR A 402 -2.41 12.33 -31.68
CA THR A 402 -1.78 11.28 -32.50
C THR A 402 -2.46 9.96 -32.21
N PHE A 403 -2.78 9.18 -33.26
CA PHE A 403 -3.48 7.90 -33.12
C PHE A 403 -2.66 6.79 -33.76
N ASN A 404 -2.09 5.90 -32.95
CA ASN A 404 -1.32 4.75 -33.40
C ASN A 404 -1.96 3.44 -32.90
N GLY A 405 -3.11 3.07 -33.46
CA GLY A 405 -3.78 1.83 -33.07
C GLY A 405 -5.15 1.65 -33.66
N ASP A 406 -5.73 0.48 -33.41
CA ASP A 406 -7.11 0.18 -33.74
C ASP A 406 -8.04 0.90 -32.74
N ILE A 407 -8.49 2.11 -33.12
CA ILE A 407 -9.70 2.73 -32.54
C ILE A 407 -10.96 2.02 -33.08
N SER A 408 -10.86 0.73 -33.35
CA SER A 408 -11.83 -0.06 -34.11
C SER A 408 -12.68 -0.88 -33.16
N SER A 409 -13.93 -0.46 -32.98
CA SER A 409 -15.11 -1.34 -32.94
C SER A 409 -16.37 -0.53 -32.61
N LYS A 410 -17.53 -1.07 -33.01
CA LYS A 410 -18.90 -0.54 -32.92
C LYS A 410 -19.39 -0.09 -31.52
N LEU A 411 -18.55 -0.20 -30.48
CA LEU A 411 -18.86 0.11 -29.09
C LEU A 411 -17.92 1.14 -28.46
N ASN A 412 -16.93 1.65 -29.20
CA ASN A 412 -15.96 2.59 -28.68
C ASN A 412 -16.48 4.02 -28.86
N ASN A 413 -17.02 4.62 -27.79
CA ASN A 413 -17.27 6.06 -27.78
C ASN A 413 -15.98 6.76 -27.36
N VAL A 414 -15.30 7.41 -28.31
CA VAL A 414 -14.35 8.47 -27.98
C VAL A 414 -15.06 9.80 -28.20
N MET A 415 -15.17 10.59 -27.15
CA MET A 415 -15.86 11.88 -27.18
C MET A 415 -14.88 13.00 -26.89
N PHE A 416 -14.87 14.02 -27.75
CA PHE A 416 -14.09 15.23 -27.55
C PHE A 416 -15.05 16.38 -27.24
N LEU A 417 -14.87 17.02 -26.10
CA LEU A 417 -15.66 18.13 -25.61
C LEU A 417 -14.74 19.35 -25.44
N GLN A 418 -15.26 20.53 -25.78
CA GLN A 418 -14.63 21.84 -25.51
C GLN A 418 -13.27 22.09 -26.18
N LEU A 419 -13.01 21.47 -27.33
CA LEU A 419 -11.82 21.80 -28.11
C LEU A 419 -11.86 23.23 -28.65
N SER A 420 -10.70 23.90 -28.67
CA SER A 420 -10.53 25.16 -29.41
C SER A 420 -10.84 24.95 -30.90
N ASP A 421 -11.26 26.00 -31.61
CA ASP A 421 -11.57 25.92 -33.05
C ASP A 421 -10.37 25.35 -33.85
N GLU A 422 -9.15 25.72 -33.48
CA GLU A 422 -7.93 25.20 -34.08
C GLU A 422 -7.71 23.71 -33.76
N SER A 423 -7.82 23.32 -32.48
CA SER A 423 -7.68 21.93 -32.04
C SER A 423 -8.70 21.02 -32.73
N SER A 424 -9.95 21.48 -32.85
CA SER A 424 -10.96 20.72 -33.57
C SER A 424 -10.67 20.59 -35.05
N ARG A 425 -10.13 21.62 -35.71
CA ARG A 425 -9.76 21.53 -37.12
C ARG A 425 -8.62 20.53 -37.32
N LYS A 426 -7.59 20.57 -36.48
CA LYS A 426 -6.46 19.61 -36.50
C LYS A 426 -6.96 18.18 -36.28
N LEU A 427 -7.83 17.97 -35.28
CA LEU A 427 -8.46 16.67 -35.04
C LEU A 427 -9.25 16.21 -36.26
N HIS A 428 -10.10 17.04 -36.83
CA HIS A 428 -10.90 16.68 -38.00
C HIS A 428 -10.03 16.23 -39.20
N GLU A 429 -8.92 16.92 -39.48
CA GLU A 429 -7.99 16.52 -40.53
C GLU A 429 -7.29 15.18 -40.23
N ALA A 430 -6.82 14.96 -39.00
CA ALA A 430 -6.20 13.69 -38.60
C ALA A 430 -7.15 12.50 -38.80
N LEU A 431 -8.45 12.70 -38.53
CA LEU A 431 -9.44 11.63 -38.64
C LEU A 431 -9.81 11.25 -40.07
N LYS A 432 -9.62 12.15 -41.06
CA LYS A 432 -9.84 11.83 -42.49
C LYS A 432 -8.94 10.70 -42.99
N HIS A 433 -7.83 10.46 -42.30
CA HIS A 433 -6.87 9.42 -42.63
C HIS A 433 -7.03 8.15 -41.78
N SER A 434 -7.89 8.16 -40.76
CA SER A 434 -8.24 6.98 -39.97
C SER A 434 -9.17 6.03 -40.76
N SER A 435 -9.10 4.73 -40.48
CA SER A 435 -9.84 3.68 -41.20
C SER A 435 -11.37 3.84 -41.09
N LYS A 436 -12.11 3.34 -42.10
CA LYS A 436 -13.53 3.67 -42.37
C LYS A 436 -14.58 3.28 -41.31
N ASP A 437 -14.19 2.64 -40.19
CA ASP A 437 -15.14 2.02 -39.25
C ASP A 437 -15.16 2.63 -37.83
N THR A 438 -14.50 3.77 -37.58
CA THR A 438 -14.51 4.44 -36.27
C THR A 438 -15.58 5.54 -36.18
N SER A 439 -16.48 5.44 -35.19
CA SER A 439 -17.43 6.51 -34.87
C SER A 439 -16.82 7.52 -33.90
N ILE A 440 -16.22 8.58 -34.43
CA ILE A 440 -15.67 9.67 -33.61
C ILE A 440 -16.68 10.81 -33.55
N LYS A 441 -17.04 11.23 -32.35
CA LYS A 441 -17.93 12.38 -32.12
C LYS A 441 -17.10 13.53 -31.57
N VAL A 442 -16.96 14.57 -32.40
CA VAL A 442 -16.31 15.82 -32.00
C VAL A 442 -17.38 16.86 -31.74
N PHE A 443 -17.38 17.45 -30.55
CA PHE A 443 -18.27 18.56 -30.20
C PHE A 443 -17.44 19.82 -30.02
N THR A 444 -17.60 20.74 -30.96
CA THR A 444 -17.02 22.08 -30.91
C THR A 444 -18.05 23.08 -30.45
N GLY A 445 -17.72 23.86 -29.42
CA GLY A 445 -18.53 24.98 -29.00
C GLY A 445 -18.14 25.45 -27.61
N SER A 446 -17.98 26.77 -27.45
CA SER A 446 -18.02 27.37 -26.13
C SER A 446 -19.45 27.23 -25.59
N LEU A 447 -19.59 26.92 -24.30
CA LEU A 447 -20.89 26.75 -23.62
C LEU A 447 -21.83 27.98 -23.75
N GLY A 448 -21.35 29.11 -24.30
CA GLY A 448 -22.13 30.33 -24.53
C GLY A 448 -22.70 30.54 -25.94
N LYS A 449 -22.22 29.84 -26.99
CA LYS A 449 -22.74 30.03 -28.38
C LYS A 449 -22.62 28.76 -29.22
N TYR A 450 -23.68 27.95 -29.21
CA TYR A 450 -23.88 26.94 -30.25
C TYR A 450 -24.31 27.61 -31.55
N SER A 451 -23.34 27.99 -32.39
CA SER A 451 -23.64 28.33 -33.78
C SER A 451 -22.57 27.78 -34.74
N SER A 452 -23.08 26.93 -35.64
CA SER A 452 -22.57 26.52 -36.97
C SER A 452 -21.59 25.34 -37.12
N ASN A 453 -22.18 24.24 -37.59
CA ASN A 453 -21.76 23.35 -38.69
C ASN A 453 -20.35 22.75 -38.70
N ILE A 454 -20.20 21.63 -37.97
CA ILE A 454 -19.44 20.48 -38.46
C ILE A 454 -20.45 19.33 -38.67
N GLY A 455 -20.66 18.95 -39.93
CA GLY A 455 -21.59 17.89 -40.30
C GLY A 455 -21.01 16.51 -39.99
N VAL A 456 -21.30 15.98 -38.80
CA VAL A 456 -21.23 14.54 -38.54
C VAL A 456 -22.63 13.97 -38.81
N ASN A 457 -22.73 13.04 -39.77
CA ASN A 457 -23.98 12.37 -40.08
C ASN A 457 -24.33 11.39 -38.95
N ILE A 458 -25.11 11.85 -37.96
CA ILE A 458 -25.66 11.00 -36.90
C ILE A 458 -27.10 10.67 -37.27
N SER A 459 -27.31 9.62 -38.05
CA SER A 459 -28.64 9.03 -38.21
C SER A 459 -29.02 8.28 -36.92
N GLY A 460 -29.86 8.90 -36.07
CA GLY A 460 -30.61 8.21 -35.01
C GLY A 460 -30.30 8.55 -33.54
N GLY A 461 -29.41 9.50 -33.23
CA GLY A 461 -28.90 9.66 -31.85
C GLY A 461 -29.22 10.95 -31.09
N LYS A 462 -29.87 11.95 -31.71
CA LYS A 462 -29.85 13.34 -31.22
C LYS A 462 -30.43 13.54 -29.81
N GLU A 463 -31.52 12.85 -29.45
CA GLU A 463 -32.14 13.01 -28.11
C GLU A 463 -31.46 12.19 -27.01
N LYS A 464 -31.01 10.98 -27.33
CA LYS A 464 -30.20 10.18 -26.38
C LYS A 464 -28.89 10.88 -26.05
N LEU A 465 -28.34 11.60 -27.02
CA LEU A 465 -27.12 12.39 -26.86
C LEU A 465 -27.34 13.65 -26.01
N LYS A 466 -28.47 14.34 -26.15
CA LYS A 466 -28.81 15.47 -25.27
C LYS A 466 -29.01 15.04 -23.82
N GLN A 467 -29.56 13.84 -23.59
CA GLN A 467 -29.68 13.28 -22.24
C GLN A 467 -28.30 12.96 -21.64
N GLU A 468 -27.41 12.35 -22.41
CA GLU A 468 -26.05 12.05 -21.96
C GLU A 468 -25.25 13.32 -21.64
N VAL A 469 -25.29 14.34 -22.52
CA VAL A 469 -24.61 15.62 -22.25
C VAL A 469 -25.15 16.28 -20.98
N ARG A 470 -26.47 16.31 -20.77
CA ARG A 470 -27.06 16.85 -19.54
C ARG A 470 -26.67 16.06 -18.29
N TYR A 471 -26.50 14.75 -18.41
CA TYR A 471 -26.06 13.89 -17.32
C TYR A 471 -24.59 14.18 -16.95
N GLN A 472 -23.71 14.30 -17.94
CA GLN A 472 -22.30 14.67 -17.72
C GLN A 472 -22.17 16.11 -17.19
N GLU A 473 -23.00 17.05 -17.64
CA GLU A 473 -23.06 18.42 -17.09
C GLU A 473 -23.47 18.45 -15.61
N ALA A 474 -24.36 17.54 -15.18
CA ALA A 474 -24.75 17.42 -13.78
C ALA A 474 -23.60 16.82 -12.94
N LEU A 475 -22.93 15.79 -13.44
CA LEU A 475 -21.79 15.14 -12.79
C LEU A 475 -20.60 16.11 -12.60
N TYR A 476 -20.29 16.90 -13.63
CA TYR A 476 -19.22 17.91 -13.56
C TYR A 476 -19.51 18.99 -12.51
N ARG A 477 -20.77 19.43 -12.37
CA ARG A 477 -21.15 20.39 -11.32
C ARG A 477 -21.01 19.78 -9.92
N GLU A 478 -21.38 18.52 -9.76
CA GLU A 478 -21.27 17.81 -8.47
C GLU A 478 -19.80 17.56 -8.07
N LEU A 479 -18.91 17.32 -9.03
CA LEU A 479 -17.47 17.17 -8.79
C LEU A 479 -16.76 18.50 -8.50
N MET A 480 -17.18 19.61 -9.13
CA MET A 480 -16.58 20.92 -8.89
C MET A 480 -17.11 21.61 -7.62
N ASP A 481 -18.28 21.22 -7.12
CA ASP A 481 -18.79 21.61 -5.80
C ASP A 481 -18.15 20.80 -4.66
N PHE A 482 -17.24 19.86 -4.97
CA PHE A 482 -16.43 19.13 -3.99
C PHE A 482 -15.34 20.07 -3.44
N ASN A 483 -15.63 20.65 -2.27
CA ASN A 483 -14.80 21.66 -1.65
C ASN A 483 -13.47 21.05 -1.15
N LEU A 484 -12.37 21.32 -1.86
CA LEU A 484 -11.01 20.92 -1.46
C LEU A 484 -10.54 21.60 -0.16
N ASP A 485 -11.22 22.66 0.30
CA ASP A 485 -10.92 23.35 1.56
C ASP A 485 -11.19 22.49 2.83
N GLU A 486 -11.83 21.32 2.70
CA GLU A 486 -12.06 20.42 3.84
C GLU A 486 -10.92 19.41 4.09
N TYR A 487 -9.90 19.37 3.21
CA TYR A 487 -8.78 18.42 3.28
C TYR A 487 -7.37 19.05 3.26
N ALA A 488 -7.26 20.38 3.18
CA ALA A 488 -6.05 21.13 3.55
C ALA A 488 -6.16 21.60 5.02
#